data_AF-A0A382YXF9-F1
#
_entry.id   AF-A0A382YXF9-F1
#
_cell.length_a   1.000
_cell.length_b   1.000
_cell.length_c   1.000
_cell.angle_alpha   90.00
_cell.angle_beta   90.00
_cell.angle_gamma   90.00
#
_symmetry.space_group_name_H-M   'P 1'
#
loop_
_entity.id
_entity.type
_entity.pdbx_description
1 polymer ?
#
loop_
_entity_poly.entity_id
_entity_poly.type
_entity_poly.pdbx_seq_one_letter_code
_entity_poly.pdbx_strand_id
1 'polypeptide(L)'
;MVEDEGAYHLTNSKTLTRLEKIGLAYNSLGKPGNEAYQRFRMMRRIIDLHRDNRLSEIGKYMVGDLGVSVLMNSPYVSELAELDLQGNGLTDAAVVSLSNSEKLGRLESLNLSSNHITDVGAIAIAESKTLTNLKQLDLNFNQVGNEGAKAISSSLLLANLESLKLGQNRIGTVGAKALNESKTLTNLIHPIFGFY
;
A
#
# COMPACT_ATOMS: atom_id res chain seq x y z
N MET A 1 -6.96 -11.69 35.20
CA MET A 1 -7.54 -11.32 33.90
C MET A 1 -6.91 -12.25 32.88
N VAL A 2 -7.63 -13.29 32.48
CA VAL A 2 -7.18 -14.20 31.41
C VAL A 2 -7.47 -13.45 30.12
N GLU A 3 -6.41 -12.90 29.52
CA GLU A 3 -6.52 -12.13 28.30
C GLU A 3 -7.03 -13.02 27.15
N ASP A 4 -7.80 -12.38 26.28
CA ASP A 4 -8.62 -12.87 25.19
C ASP A 4 -7.85 -13.66 24.09
N GLU A 5 -7.29 -14.81 24.46
CA GLU A 5 -6.63 -15.72 23.54
C GLU A 5 -7.61 -16.52 22.66
N GLY A 6 -8.88 -16.62 23.05
CA GLY A 6 -9.87 -17.41 22.34
C GLY A 6 -10.10 -16.94 20.91
N ALA A 7 -10.27 -15.63 20.70
CA ALA A 7 -10.39 -15.05 19.36
C ALA A 7 -9.15 -15.31 18.52
N TYR A 8 -7.96 -15.09 19.08
CA TYR A 8 -6.67 -15.34 18.44
C TYR A 8 -6.52 -16.82 18.00
N HIS A 9 -6.77 -17.77 18.91
CA HIS A 9 -6.66 -19.20 18.61
C HIS A 9 -7.66 -19.64 17.54
N LEU A 10 -8.89 -19.12 17.58
CA LEU A 10 -9.91 -19.45 16.58
C LEU A 10 -9.57 -18.89 15.19
N THR A 11 -9.08 -17.65 15.12
CA THR A 11 -8.71 -17.00 13.85
C THR A 11 -7.45 -17.58 13.23
N ASN A 12 -6.57 -18.17 14.06
CA ASN A 12 -5.30 -18.77 13.64
C ASN A 12 -5.33 -20.31 13.65
N SER A 13 -6.52 -20.90 13.79
CA SER A 13 -6.66 -22.35 13.92
C SER A 13 -6.18 -23.08 12.67
N LYS A 14 -5.23 -24.01 12.86
CA LYS A 14 -4.76 -24.91 11.79
C LYS A 14 -5.70 -26.09 11.55
N THR A 15 -6.62 -26.36 12.47
CA THR A 15 -7.56 -27.49 12.38
C THR A 15 -8.89 -27.07 11.73
N LEU A 16 -9.30 -25.82 11.92
CA LEU A 16 -10.52 -25.26 11.31
C LEU A 16 -10.27 -24.76 9.88
N THR A 17 -9.74 -25.63 9.01
CA THR A 17 -9.31 -25.27 7.65
C THR A 17 -10.44 -24.83 6.71
N ARG A 18 -11.70 -25.13 7.05
CA ARG A 18 -12.91 -24.73 6.31
C ARG A 18 -13.59 -23.49 6.90
N LEU A 19 -12.98 -22.80 7.86
CA LEU A 19 -13.61 -21.65 8.50
C LEU A 19 -13.68 -20.46 7.55
N GLU A 20 -14.90 -20.12 7.11
CA GLU A 20 -15.14 -18.99 6.20
C GLU A 20 -15.61 -17.74 6.92
N LYS A 21 -16.34 -17.90 8.03
CA LYS A 21 -16.90 -16.81 8.81
C LYS A 21 -16.75 -17.12 10.29
N ILE A 22 -16.45 -16.09 11.08
CA ILE A 22 -16.42 -16.17 12.53
C ILE A 22 -17.16 -14.97 13.13
N GLY A 23 -18.17 -15.26 13.94
CA GLY A 23 -18.99 -14.25 14.61
C GLY A 23 -18.48 -14.01 16.01
N LEU A 24 -17.81 -12.87 16.24
CA LEU A 24 -17.26 -12.49 17.54
C LEU A 24 -17.91 -11.23 18.15
N ALA A 25 -18.97 -10.71 17.52
CA ALA A 25 -19.60 -9.41 17.86
C ALA A 25 -20.11 -9.30 19.31
N TYR A 26 -20.36 -10.41 19.98
CA TYR A 26 -20.84 -10.46 21.36
C TYR A 26 -19.75 -10.82 22.39
N ASN A 27 -18.48 -10.74 21.99
CA ASN A 27 -17.34 -10.97 22.88
C ASN A 27 -16.58 -9.66 23.14
N SER A 28 -16.08 -9.49 24.35
CA SER A 28 -15.19 -8.37 24.71
C SER A 28 -13.78 -8.68 24.23
N LEU A 29 -13.40 -8.16 23.06
CA LEU A 29 -12.10 -8.43 22.48
C LEU A 29 -11.01 -7.49 23.01
N GLY A 30 -9.87 -8.07 23.42
CA GLY A 30 -8.65 -7.32 23.72
C GLY A 30 -7.99 -6.78 22.45
N LYS A 31 -6.90 -6.00 22.58
CA LYS A 31 -6.15 -5.52 21.40
C LYS A 31 -5.66 -6.68 20.51
N PRO A 32 -5.03 -7.76 21.05
CA PRO A 32 -4.57 -8.88 20.23
C PRO A 32 -5.73 -9.63 19.55
N GLY A 33 -6.83 -9.88 20.27
CA GLY A 33 -8.02 -10.54 19.72
C GLY A 33 -8.68 -9.73 18.60
N ASN A 34 -8.78 -8.40 18.77
CA ASN A 34 -9.28 -7.51 17.72
C ASN A 34 -8.38 -7.52 16.47
N GLU A 35 -7.06 -7.43 16.64
CA GLU A 35 -6.14 -7.46 15.50
C GLU A 35 -6.23 -8.79 14.76
N ALA A 36 -6.21 -9.91 15.48
CA ALA A 36 -6.32 -11.26 14.90
C ALA A 36 -7.64 -11.44 14.14
N TYR A 37 -8.74 -10.93 14.71
CA TYR A 37 -10.04 -10.93 14.04
C TYR A 37 -10.04 -10.10 12.75
N GLN A 38 -9.45 -8.91 12.76
CA GLN A 38 -9.36 -8.09 11.55
C GLN A 38 -8.45 -8.73 10.48
N ARG A 39 -7.32 -9.33 10.88
CA ARG A 39 -6.45 -10.10 9.96
C ARG A 39 -7.20 -11.25 9.30
N PHE A 40 -7.96 -12.02 10.08
CA PHE A 40 -8.79 -13.10 9.56
C PHE A 40 -9.82 -12.57 8.55
N ARG A 41 -10.57 -11.52 8.91
CA ARG A 41 -11.58 -10.93 8.02
C ARG A 41 -10.97 -10.39 6.73
N MET A 42 -9.81 -9.74 6.83
CA MET A 42 -9.10 -9.20 5.69
C MET A 42 -8.61 -10.32 4.76
N MET A 43 -8.02 -11.39 5.30
CA MET A 43 -7.60 -12.53 4.48
C MET A 43 -8.79 -13.23 3.81
N ARG A 44 -9.93 -13.38 4.52
CA ARG A 44 -11.17 -13.90 3.90
C ARG A 44 -11.64 -13.01 2.76
N ARG A 45 -11.62 -11.68 2.95
CA ARG A 45 -11.98 -10.71 1.91
C ARG A 45 -11.09 -10.85 0.67
N ILE A 46 -9.78 -11.01 0.86
CA ILE A 46 -8.82 -11.22 -0.23
C ILE A 46 -9.16 -12.49 -1.02
N ILE A 47 -9.43 -13.60 -0.32
CA ILE A 47 -9.81 -14.87 -0.95
C ILE A 47 -11.10 -14.72 -1.77
N ASP A 48 -12.12 -14.08 -1.19
CA ASP A 48 -13.42 -13.91 -1.84
C ASP A 48 -13.29 -12.99 -3.08
N LEU A 49 -12.57 -11.86 -2.96
CA LEU A 49 -12.33 -10.97 -4.11
C LEU A 49 -11.51 -11.63 -5.20
N HIS A 50 -10.48 -12.43 -4.85
CA HIS A 50 -9.71 -13.17 -5.84
C HIS A 50 -10.57 -14.21 -6.56
N ARG A 51 -11.39 -14.99 -5.83
CA ARG A 51 -12.34 -15.95 -6.41
C ARG A 51 -13.28 -15.30 -7.42
N ASP A 52 -13.69 -14.06 -7.15
CA ASP A 52 -14.60 -13.30 -8.01
C ASP A 52 -13.88 -12.48 -9.10
N ASN A 53 -12.55 -12.59 -9.24
CA ASN A 53 -11.72 -11.79 -10.15
C ASN A 53 -11.79 -10.27 -9.91
N ARG A 54 -11.95 -9.87 -8.64
CA ARG A 54 -12.13 -8.48 -8.19
C ARG A 54 -11.06 -8.04 -7.19
N LEU A 55 -9.90 -8.69 -7.19
CA LEU A 55 -8.84 -8.43 -6.21
C LEU A 55 -8.34 -6.98 -6.27
N SER A 56 -8.40 -6.31 -7.41
CA SER A 56 -8.09 -4.88 -7.57
C SER A 56 -8.97 -3.96 -6.72
N GLU A 57 -10.17 -4.41 -6.31
CA GLU A 57 -11.06 -3.64 -5.43
C GLU A 57 -10.69 -3.72 -3.94
N ILE A 58 -9.61 -4.42 -3.58
CA ILE A 58 -9.23 -4.66 -2.18
C ILE A 58 -9.05 -3.36 -1.37
N GLY A 59 -8.65 -2.27 -2.02
CA GLY A 59 -8.52 -0.94 -1.41
C GLY A 59 -9.75 -0.44 -0.69
N LYS A 60 -10.95 -0.77 -1.18
CA LYS A 60 -12.23 -0.34 -0.59
C LYS A 60 -12.49 -0.96 0.80
N TYR A 61 -11.74 -2.01 1.14
CA TYR A 61 -11.90 -2.79 2.37
C TYR A 61 -10.66 -2.76 3.26
N MET A 62 -9.65 -1.98 2.88
CA MET A 62 -8.39 -1.93 3.62
C MET A 62 -8.63 -1.35 5.01
N VAL A 63 -7.82 -1.79 5.98
CA VAL A 63 -7.88 -1.32 7.36
C VAL A 63 -6.49 -0.88 7.77
N GLY A 64 -6.12 0.34 7.33
CA GLY A 64 -4.79 0.90 7.57
C GLY A 64 -3.64 -0.02 7.18
N ASP A 65 -2.52 0.15 7.88
CA ASP A 65 -1.30 -0.64 7.67
C ASP A 65 -1.51 -2.14 7.93
N LEU A 66 -2.43 -2.49 8.84
CA LEU A 66 -2.78 -3.88 9.12
C LEU A 66 -3.27 -4.57 7.85
N GLY A 67 -4.18 -3.93 7.12
CA GLY A 67 -4.72 -4.47 5.88
C GLY A 67 -3.63 -4.72 4.83
N VAL A 68 -2.72 -3.75 4.66
CA VAL A 68 -1.59 -3.87 3.71
C VAL A 68 -0.67 -5.01 4.13
N SER A 69 -0.36 -5.14 5.42
CA SER A 69 0.46 -6.25 5.92
C SER A 69 -0.16 -7.62 5.63
N VAL A 70 -1.49 -7.75 5.72
CA VAL A 70 -2.21 -8.99 5.40
C VAL A 70 -2.17 -9.24 3.89
N LEU A 71 -2.38 -8.20 3.08
CA LEU A 71 -2.31 -8.31 1.62
C LEU A 71 -0.92 -8.74 1.14
N MET A 72 0.17 -8.20 1.68
CA MET A 72 1.53 -8.59 1.27
C MET A 72 1.85 -10.06 1.60
N ASN A 73 1.21 -10.61 2.63
CA ASN A 73 1.32 -12.03 2.99
C ASN A 73 0.39 -12.95 2.18
N SER A 74 -0.54 -12.39 1.39
CA SER A 74 -1.40 -13.16 0.50
C SER A 74 -0.60 -13.90 -0.60
N PRO A 75 -1.03 -15.09 -1.04
CA PRO A 75 -0.50 -15.72 -2.24
C PRO A 75 -0.96 -15.01 -3.54
N TYR A 76 -2.04 -14.24 -3.50
CA TYR A 76 -2.65 -13.65 -4.70
C TYR A 76 -2.12 -12.25 -5.05
N VAL A 77 -1.34 -11.64 -4.17
CA VAL A 77 -0.86 -10.26 -4.35
C VAL A 77 0.02 -10.09 -5.60
N SER A 78 0.66 -11.17 -6.06
CA SER A 78 1.45 -11.18 -7.29
C SER A 78 0.64 -11.10 -8.58
N GLU A 79 -0.69 -11.20 -8.49
CA GLU A 79 -1.59 -11.09 -9.64
C GLU A 79 -2.04 -9.65 -9.91
N LEU A 80 -1.77 -8.73 -8.98
CA LEU A 80 -2.19 -7.34 -9.10
C LEU A 80 -1.35 -6.60 -10.15
N ALA A 81 -2.02 -6.11 -11.19
CA ALA A 81 -1.49 -5.09 -12.09
C ALA A 81 -1.85 -3.67 -11.63
N GLU A 82 -2.94 -3.52 -10.90
CA GLU A 82 -3.41 -2.25 -10.36
C GLU A 82 -3.77 -2.40 -8.88
N LEU A 83 -3.34 -1.45 -8.07
CA LEU A 83 -3.61 -1.42 -6.64
C LEU A 83 -4.01 0.00 -6.22
N ASP A 84 -5.30 0.17 -5.97
CA ASP A 84 -5.84 1.40 -5.38
C ASP A 84 -5.91 1.25 -3.86
N LEU A 85 -5.22 2.15 -3.14
CA LEU A 85 -5.18 2.25 -1.69
C LEU A 85 -5.48 3.67 -1.22
N GLN A 86 -6.16 4.47 -2.05
CA GLN A 86 -6.54 5.82 -1.70
C GLN A 86 -7.34 5.88 -0.40
N GLY A 87 -7.01 6.84 0.47
CA GLY A 87 -7.87 7.18 1.61
C GLY A 87 -7.96 6.12 2.69
N ASN A 88 -6.91 5.33 2.90
CA ASN A 88 -6.90 4.21 3.85
C ASN A 88 -6.14 4.50 5.15
N GLY A 89 -5.71 5.75 5.37
CA GLY A 89 -4.96 6.15 6.55
C GLY A 89 -3.60 5.45 6.66
N LEU A 90 -3.00 5.12 5.52
CA LEU A 90 -1.72 4.40 5.46
C LEU A 90 -0.57 5.29 5.92
N THR A 91 0.37 4.71 6.65
CA THR A 91 1.62 5.36 7.04
C THR A 91 2.78 4.87 6.18
N ASP A 92 3.96 5.44 6.39
CA ASP A 92 5.20 4.97 5.77
C ASP A 92 5.46 3.47 6.03
N ALA A 93 5.02 2.92 7.15
CA ALA A 93 5.21 1.49 7.47
C ALA A 93 4.49 0.57 6.46
N ALA A 94 3.27 0.92 6.05
CA ALA A 94 2.56 0.18 5.01
C ALA A 94 3.27 0.27 3.66
N VAL A 95 3.75 1.47 3.29
CA VAL A 95 4.45 1.70 2.03
C VAL A 95 5.78 0.95 2.00
N VAL A 96 6.54 0.96 3.09
CA VAL A 96 7.77 0.16 3.23
C VAL A 96 7.48 -1.34 3.09
N SER A 97 6.40 -1.83 3.70
CA SER A 97 5.99 -3.23 3.54
C SER A 97 5.63 -3.57 2.09
N LEU A 98 4.99 -2.64 1.38
CA LEU A 98 4.64 -2.78 -0.04
C LEU A 98 5.91 -2.79 -0.90
N SER A 99 6.78 -1.80 -0.74
CA SER A 99 8.02 -1.63 -1.51
C SER A 99 9.01 -2.77 -1.33
N ASN A 100 9.03 -3.43 -0.17
CA ASN A 100 9.89 -4.57 0.11
C ASN A 100 9.28 -5.91 -0.33
N SER A 101 8.03 -5.93 -0.82
CA SER A 101 7.38 -7.15 -1.27
C SER A 101 8.02 -7.66 -2.57
N GLU A 102 8.54 -8.89 -2.53
CA GLU A 102 9.09 -9.57 -3.72
C GLU A 102 8.02 -9.96 -4.75
N LYS A 103 6.74 -9.84 -4.39
CA LYS A 103 5.61 -10.36 -5.17
C LYS A 103 5.01 -9.33 -6.13
N LEU A 104 5.30 -8.04 -5.98
CA LEU A 104 4.64 -6.96 -6.74
C LEU A 104 5.26 -6.67 -8.12
N GLY A 105 6.03 -7.61 -8.68
CA GLY A 105 6.71 -7.46 -9.96
C GLY A 105 5.80 -7.23 -11.17
N ARG A 106 4.48 -7.39 -11.05
CA ARG A 106 3.50 -7.12 -12.12
C ARG A 106 2.75 -5.80 -11.97
N LEU A 107 2.97 -5.08 -10.88
CA LEU A 107 2.21 -3.88 -10.59
C LEU A 107 2.59 -2.75 -11.55
N GLU A 108 1.60 -2.24 -12.27
CA GLU A 108 1.73 -1.14 -13.24
C GLU A 108 1.11 0.17 -12.72
N SER A 109 0.08 0.08 -11.86
CA SER A 109 -0.59 1.25 -11.28
C SER A 109 -0.72 1.14 -9.76
N LEU A 110 -0.27 2.18 -9.06
CA LEU A 110 -0.35 2.29 -7.60
C LEU A 110 -0.94 3.64 -7.21
N ASN A 111 -2.14 3.63 -6.64
CA ASN A 111 -2.77 4.82 -6.07
C ASN A 111 -2.64 4.79 -4.54
N LEU A 112 -1.86 5.73 -4.01
CA LEU A 112 -1.61 5.93 -2.58
C LEU A 112 -2.09 7.30 -2.11
N SER A 113 -2.94 7.97 -2.90
CA SER A 113 -3.39 9.32 -2.59
C SER A 113 -4.22 9.40 -1.30
N SER A 114 -4.24 10.57 -0.67
CA SER A 114 -5.01 10.83 0.57
C SER A 114 -4.62 9.90 1.74
N ASN A 115 -3.32 9.75 2.01
CA ASN A 115 -2.78 8.97 3.13
C ASN A 115 -1.82 9.82 3.99
N HIS A 116 -1.06 9.18 4.87
CA HIS A 116 -0.08 9.82 5.77
C HIS A 116 1.36 9.50 5.35
N ILE A 117 1.62 9.50 4.04
CA ILE A 117 2.92 9.13 3.48
C ILE A 117 3.86 10.34 3.50
N THR A 118 5.08 10.15 3.99
CA THR A 118 6.11 11.19 4.07
C THR A 118 7.23 10.91 3.07
N ASP A 119 8.37 11.61 3.22
CA ASP A 119 9.59 11.31 2.49
C ASP A 119 10.02 9.85 2.66
N VAL A 120 9.80 9.24 3.83
CA VAL A 120 10.22 7.86 4.09
C VAL A 120 9.51 6.87 3.16
N GLY A 121 8.19 6.95 3.03
CA GLY A 121 7.44 6.09 2.12
C GLY A 121 7.76 6.38 0.65
N ALA A 122 7.93 7.65 0.26
CA ALA A 122 8.33 8.03 -1.09
C ALA A 122 9.72 7.46 -1.48
N ILE A 123 10.69 7.53 -0.56
CA ILE A 123 12.03 6.93 -0.72
C ILE A 123 11.90 5.42 -0.86
N ALA A 124 11.10 4.76 -0.02
CA ALA A 124 10.89 3.33 -0.10
C ALA A 124 10.33 2.89 -1.47
N ILE A 125 9.41 3.65 -2.06
CA ILE A 125 8.92 3.40 -3.43
C ILE A 125 10.05 3.58 -4.44
N ALA A 126 10.79 4.69 -4.34
CA ALA A 126 11.90 5.00 -5.25
C ALA A 126 13.02 3.96 -5.24
N GLU A 127 13.23 3.27 -4.12
CA GLU A 127 14.26 2.24 -3.93
C GLU A 127 13.74 0.80 -4.14
N SER A 128 12.44 0.63 -4.41
CA SER A 128 11.85 -0.71 -4.56
C SER A 128 12.36 -1.43 -5.81
N LYS A 129 12.96 -2.59 -5.60
CA LYS A 129 13.47 -3.46 -6.68
C LYS A 129 12.36 -4.25 -7.40
N THR A 130 11.13 -4.19 -6.89
CA THR A 130 10.00 -4.98 -7.41
C THR A 130 8.96 -4.12 -8.09
N LEU A 131 8.84 -2.84 -7.74
CA LEU A 131 7.92 -1.89 -8.40
C LEU A 131 8.46 -1.32 -9.72
N THR A 132 9.36 -2.04 -10.40
CA THR A 132 10.05 -1.56 -11.61
C THR A 132 9.16 -1.45 -12.85
N ASN A 133 8.00 -2.09 -12.82
CA ASN A 133 7.00 -2.04 -13.90
C ASN A 133 5.94 -0.96 -13.69
N LEU A 134 6.05 -0.12 -12.64
CA LEU A 134 5.11 0.97 -12.42
C LEU A 134 5.14 1.97 -13.58
N LYS A 135 3.95 2.22 -14.13
CA LYS A 135 3.64 3.27 -15.11
C LYS A 135 2.88 4.42 -14.48
N GLN A 136 2.09 4.15 -13.45
CA GLN A 136 1.28 5.15 -12.77
C GLN A 136 1.52 5.13 -11.26
N LEU A 137 1.87 6.29 -10.72
CA LEU A 137 2.03 6.51 -9.28
C LEU A 137 1.27 7.76 -8.85
N ASP A 138 0.27 7.57 -7.99
CA ASP A 138 -0.49 8.67 -7.38
C ASP A 138 -0.15 8.79 -5.88
N LEU A 139 0.52 9.89 -5.52
CA LEU A 139 0.86 10.27 -4.15
C LEU A 139 0.19 11.59 -3.76
N ASN A 140 -0.87 12.02 -4.46
CA ASN A 140 -1.56 13.26 -4.12
C ASN A 140 -2.05 13.28 -2.67
N PHE A 141 -2.17 14.46 -2.06
CA PHE A 141 -2.73 14.62 -0.71
C PHE A 141 -2.00 13.77 0.35
N ASN A 142 -0.66 13.83 0.33
CA ASN A 142 0.20 13.19 1.33
C ASN A 142 1.10 14.26 1.98
N GLN A 143 2.19 13.85 2.62
CA GLN A 143 3.17 14.73 3.27
C GLN A 143 4.58 14.56 2.68
N VAL A 144 4.68 14.18 1.40
CA VAL A 144 5.96 14.05 0.69
C VAL A 144 6.63 15.43 0.58
N GLY A 145 7.89 15.51 0.99
CA GLY A 145 8.72 16.70 0.97
C GLY A 145 9.77 16.69 -0.13
N ASN A 146 10.80 17.52 0.05
CA ASN A 146 11.88 17.66 -0.92
C ASN A 146 12.69 16.39 -1.11
N GLU A 147 12.95 15.64 -0.03
CA GLU A 147 13.80 14.45 -0.10
C GLU A 147 13.10 13.30 -0.82
N GLY A 148 11.80 13.09 -0.58
CA GLY A 148 11.00 12.11 -1.30
C GLY A 148 10.86 12.47 -2.77
N ALA A 149 10.60 13.74 -3.09
CA ALA A 149 10.57 14.22 -4.48
C ALA A 149 11.91 14.00 -5.20
N LYS A 150 13.03 14.29 -4.52
CA LYS A 150 14.38 14.07 -5.04
C LYS A 150 14.65 12.59 -5.27
N ALA A 151 14.30 11.72 -4.32
CA ALA A 151 14.46 10.29 -4.46
C ALA A 151 13.71 9.75 -5.68
N ILE A 152 12.43 10.10 -5.82
CA ILE A 152 11.61 9.74 -6.99
C ILE A 152 12.26 10.24 -8.29
N SER A 153 12.68 11.51 -8.33
CA SER A 153 13.30 12.13 -9.51
C SER A 153 14.63 11.52 -9.95
N SER A 154 15.32 10.82 -9.06
CA SER A 154 16.63 10.19 -9.32
C SER A 154 16.56 8.67 -9.48
N SER A 155 15.39 8.06 -9.27
CA SER A 155 15.24 6.61 -9.30
C SER A 155 15.29 6.09 -10.73
N LEU A 156 16.25 5.19 -10.99
CA LEU A 156 16.30 4.39 -12.22
C LEU A 156 15.25 3.28 -12.23
N LEU A 157 14.76 2.88 -11.05
CA LEU A 157 13.78 1.81 -10.90
C LEU A 157 12.38 2.28 -11.31
N LEU A 158 12.13 3.60 -11.28
CA LEU A 158 10.88 4.23 -11.72
C LEU A 158 10.94 4.80 -13.15
N ALA A 159 11.92 4.39 -13.97
CA ALA A 159 12.11 4.93 -15.32
C ALA A 159 10.92 4.67 -16.28
N ASN A 160 10.06 3.70 -15.95
CA ASN A 160 8.86 3.36 -16.72
C ASN A 160 7.63 4.22 -16.38
N LEU A 161 7.74 5.16 -15.42
CA LEU A 161 6.60 6.00 -15.06
C LEU A 161 6.16 6.90 -16.23
N GLU A 162 4.88 6.81 -16.54
CA GLU A 162 4.16 7.62 -17.53
C GLU A 162 3.28 8.69 -16.86
N SER A 163 2.80 8.41 -15.64
CA SER A 163 2.06 9.35 -14.81
C SER A 163 2.59 9.36 -13.38
N LEU A 164 2.92 10.56 -12.90
CA LEU A 164 3.34 10.81 -11.52
C LEU A 164 2.52 11.98 -10.98
N LYS A 165 1.80 11.74 -9.88
CA LYS A 165 1.00 12.78 -9.23
C LYS A 165 1.49 13.01 -7.81
N LEU A 166 1.92 14.23 -7.53
CA LEU A 166 2.46 14.70 -6.26
C LEU A 166 1.78 16.00 -5.78
N GLY A 167 0.60 16.32 -6.32
CA GLY A 167 -0.19 17.46 -5.88
C GLY A 167 -0.54 17.41 -4.40
N GLN A 168 -0.69 18.58 -3.78
CA GLN A 168 -1.12 18.68 -2.38
C GLN A 168 -0.19 17.92 -1.40
N ASN A 169 1.13 18.07 -1.61
CA ASN A 169 2.20 17.56 -0.75
C ASN A 169 2.98 18.72 -0.11
N ARG A 170 4.15 18.46 0.49
CA ARG A 170 5.04 19.45 1.13
C ARG A 170 6.31 19.70 0.31
N ILE A 171 6.19 19.65 -1.02
CA ILE A 171 7.32 19.82 -1.94
C ILE A 171 7.60 21.31 -2.12
N GLY A 172 8.79 21.73 -1.67
CA GLY A 172 9.29 23.08 -1.89
C GLY A 172 10.13 23.20 -3.15
N THR A 173 10.80 24.34 -3.30
CA THR A 173 11.58 24.69 -4.50
C THR A 173 12.68 23.68 -4.84
N VAL A 174 13.32 23.08 -3.84
CA VAL A 174 14.38 22.08 -4.03
C VAL A 174 13.83 20.80 -4.67
N GLY A 175 12.72 20.27 -4.15
CA GLY A 175 12.08 19.08 -4.73
C GLY A 175 11.48 19.35 -6.11
N ALA A 176 10.88 20.53 -6.30
CA ALA A 176 10.39 20.97 -7.60
C ALA A 176 11.49 21.03 -8.67
N LYS A 177 12.64 21.60 -8.31
CA LYS A 177 13.82 21.65 -9.18
C LYS A 177 14.33 20.25 -9.50
N ALA A 178 14.42 19.36 -8.52
CA ALA A 178 14.86 17.99 -8.72
C ALA A 178 13.96 17.22 -9.70
N LEU A 179 12.63 17.34 -9.56
CA LEU A 179 11.66 16.76 -10.49
C LEU A 179 11.82 17.32 -11.91
N ASN A 180 11.99 18.64 -12.04
CA ASN A 180 12.16 19.30 -13.34
C ASN A 180 13.48 18.93 -14.04
N GLU A 181 14.54 18.65 -13.27
CA GLU A 181 15.87 18.28 -13.79
C GLU A 181 16.06 16.75 -13.88
N SER A 182 15.01 15.97 -13.63
CA SER A 182 15.09 14.51 -13.68
C SER A 182 15.53 14.00 -15.04
N LYS A 183 16.55 13.14 -15.04
CA LYS A 183 17.01 12.41 -16.23
C LYS A 183 16.47 10.99 -16.31
N THR A 184 15.74 10.54 -15.28
CA THR A 184 15.22 9.18 -15.18
C THR A 184 13.73 9.11 -15.53
N LEU A 185 12.96 10.17 -15.23
CA LEU A 185 11.52 10.26 -15.49
C LEU A 185 11.23 10.75 -16.93
N THR A 186 11.88 10.15 -17.92
CA THR A 186 11.81 10.61 -19.33
C THR A 186 10.49 10.26 -20.02
N ASN A 187 9.72 9.32 -19.45
CA ASN A 187 8.48 8.81 -20.04
C ASN A 187 7.22 9.52 -19.50
N LEU A 188 7.34 10.54 -18.64
CA LEU A 188 6.18 11.21 -18.06
C LEU A 188 5.37 11.99 -19.12
N ILE A 189 4.09 11.63 -19.25
CA ILE A 189 3.12 12.27 -20.16
C ILE A 189 2.09 13.09 -19.35
N HIS A 190 1.77 12.63 -18.14
CA HIS A 190 0.73 13.24 -17.29
C HIS A 190 1.24 13.54 -15.87
N PRO A 191 2.22 14.43 -15.69
CA PRO A 191 2.64 14.88 -14.36
C PRO A 191 1.61 15.84 -13.76
N ILE A 192 1.21 15.59 -12.51
CA ILE A 192 0.45 16.57 -11.72
C ILE A 192 1.29 16.92 -10.50
N PHE A 193 1.85 18.12 -10.48
CA PHE A 193 2.64 18.62 -9.36
C PHE A 193 1.92 19.79 -8.68
N GLY A 194 1.99 19.82 -7.35
CA GLY A 194 1.53 20.94 -6.54
C GLY A 194 2.68 21.38 -5.64
N PHE A 195 3.09 22.63 -5.77
CA PHE A 195 4.20 23.21 -5.02
C PHE A 195 3.67 24.31 -4.10
N TYR A 196 4.25 24.42 -2.90
CA TYR A 196 3.89 25.42 -1.88
C TYR A 196 5.11 26.19 -1.40
#